data_AF-A0A9P3PJA7-F1
#
_entry.id   AF-A0A9P3PJA7-F1
#
_cell.length_a   1.000
_cell.length_b   1.000
_cell.length_c   1.000
_cell.angle_alpha   90.00
_cell.angle_beta   90.00
_cell.angle_gamma   90.00
#
_symmetry.space_group_name_H-M   'P 1'
#
loop_
_entity.id
_entity.type
_entity.pdbx_description
1 polymer ?
#
loop_
_entity_poly.entity_id
_entity_poly.type
_entity_poly.pdbx_seq_one_letter_code
_entity_poly.pdbx_strand_id
1 'polypeptide(L)'
;MRTRATYAVLMLLINLYVFIMRFASLLVSALVALVALAAPLPTDKETGVAGKVTHPAVISHQSSDSARGVSGAQLQGRVLKPKLTVPTVAQMKQYLNVAPSKLLYYSGPGGYEQKARQKAASMGLKILDDAWKDPSFPRQHQAALDAASMKKFWDNASEAIAEMSSGTIYVLLPANTVGTNFHPGTVWSRLEWPELQRNSKVTKVIKVNPDNSKQEVIKGAGAGSRSRSPSPKGRGKARRDFEDDILYV
;
A
#
# COMPACT_ATOMS: atom_id res chain seq x y z
N MET A 1 -36.61 -29.85 -14.50
CA MET A 1 -35.44 -29.87 -15.41
C MET A 1 -35.20 -28.56 -16.19
N ARG A 2 -36.21 -27.70 -16.45
CA ARG A 2 -36.03 -26.46 -17.23
C ARG A 2 -35.16 -25.37 -16.59
N THR A 3 -35.03 -25.33 -15.27
CA THR A 3 -34.25 -24.30 -14.55
C THR A 3 -32.73 -24.45 -14.65
N ARG A 4 -32.20 -25.67 -14.85
CA ARG A 4 -30.74 -25.87 -14.92
C ARG A 4 -30.12 -25.38 -16.24
N ALA A 5 -30.88 -25.43 -17.33
CA ALA A 5 -30.41 -24.99 -18.65
C ALA A 5 -30.26 -23.46 -18.72
N THR A 6 -31.17 -22.70 -18.10
CA THR A 6 -31.12 -21.24 -18.08
C THR A 6 -29.92 -20.69 -17.30
N TYR A 7 -29.56 -21.30 -16.16
CA TYR A 7 -28.37 -20.89 -15.40
C TYR A 7 -27.06 -21.16 -16.16
N ALA A 8 -26.97 -22.26 -16.91
CA ALA A 8 -25.78 -22.58 -17.71
C ALA A 8 -25.56 -21.55 -18.83
N VAL A 9 -26.63 -21.14 -19.52
CA VAL A 9 -26.56 -20.11 -20.57
C VAL A 9 -26.19 -18.75 -19.98
N LEU A 10 -26.77 -18.37 -18.85
CA LEU A 10 -26.45 -17.10 -18.19
C LEU A 10 -24.97 -17.04 -17.75
N MET A 11 -24.44 -18.13 -17.18
CA MET A 11 -23.03 -18.20 -16.78
C MET A 11 -22.08 -18.14 -17.99
N LEU A 12 -22.46 -18.73 -19.13
CA LEU A 12 -21.69 -18.61 -20.38
C LEU A 12 -21.66 -17.16 -20.89
N LEU A 13 -22.79 -16.47 -20.87
CA LEU A 13 -22.86 -15.07 -21.29
C LEU A 13 -22.04 -14.15 -20.38
N ILE A 14 -22.08 -14.36 -19.06
CA ILE A 14 -21.27 -13.58 -18.11
C ILE A 14 -19.77 -13.80 -18.36
N ASN A 15 -19.33 -15.06 -18.53
CA ASN A 15 -17.93 -15.36 -18.81
C ASN A 15 -17.46 -14.78 -20.16
N LEU A 16 -18.32 -14.85 -21.19
CA LEU A 16 -18.03 -14.25 -22.50
C LEU A 16 -17.90 -12.73 -22.41
N TYR A 17 -18.80 -12.06 -21.68
CA TYR A 17 -18.73 -10.61 -21.46
C TYR A 17 -17.45 -10.20 -20.73
N VAL A 18 -17.07 -10.91 -19.66
CA VAL A 18 -15.82 -10.66 -18.93
C VAL A 18 -14.59 -10.88 -19.83
N PHE A 19 -14.63 -11.89 -20.70
CA PHE A 19 -13.55 -12.15 -21.66
C PHE A 19 -13.41 -11.01 -22.67
N ILE A 20 -14.51 -10.55 -23.28
CA ILE A 20 -14.52 -9.44 -24.23
C ILE A 20 -13.97 -8.15 -23.58
N MET A 21 -14.40 -7.84 -22.35
CA MET A 21 -13.93 -6.66 -21.62
C MET A 21 -12.41 -6.71 -21.33
N ARG A 22 -11.88 -7.88 -20.97
CA ARG A 22 -10.43 -8.06 -20.77
C ARG A 22 -9.65 -7.92 -22.07
N PHE A 23 -10.17 -8.47 -23.16
CA PHE A 23 -9.53 -8.38 -24.47
C PHE A 23 -9.51 -6.93 -24.99
N ALA A 24 -10.61 -6.20 -24.85
CA ALA A 24 -10.68 -4.78 -25.21
C ALA A 24 -9.64 -3.95 -24.43
N SER A 25 -9.48 -4.19 -23.12
CA SER A 25 -8.49 -3.49 -22.30
C SER A 25 -7.05 -3.77 -22.74
N LEU A 26 -6.73 -5.00 -23.15
CA LEU A 26 -5.40 -5.33 -23.68
C LEU A 26 -5.13 -4.63 -25.01
N LEU A 27 -6.14 -4.52 -25.87
CA LEU A 27 -6.03 -3.89 -27.17
C LEU A 27 -5.78 -2.38 -27.05
N VAL A 28 -6.44 -1.70 -26.09
CA VAL A 28 -6.19 -0.28 -25.80
C VAL A 28 -4.75 -0.06 -25.29
N SER A 29 -4.26 -0.91 -24.37
CA SER A 29 -2.89 -0.80 -23.87
C SER A 29 -1.84 -1.00 -24.96
N ALA A 30 -2.07 -1.96 -25.88
CA ALA A 30 -1.18 -2.18 -27.02
C ALA A 30 -1.16 -0.97 -27.97
N LEU A 31 -2.30 -0.31 -28.18
CA LEU A 31 -2.42 0.86 -29.05
C LEU A 31 -1.71 2.09 -28.46
N VAL A 32 -1.80 2.31 -27.14
CA VAL A 32 -1.07 3.39 -26.44
C VAL A 32 0.45 3.18 -26.51
N ALA A 33 0.92 1.93 -26.34
CA ALA A 33 2.34 1.61 -26.47
C ALA A 33 2.87 1.86 -27.89
N LEU A 34 2.06 1.58 -28.93
CA LEU A 34 2.43 1.81 -30.32
C LEU A 34 2.57 3.32 -30.63
N VAL A 35 1.72 4.17 -30.03
CA VAL A 35 1.79 5.64 -30.20
C VAL A 35 3.02 6.23 -29.52
N ALA A 36 3.44 5.69 -28.36
CA ALA A 36 4.63 6.15 -27.66
C ALA A 36 5.94 5.88 -28.44
N LEU A 37 5.97 4.83 -29.26
CA LEU A 37 7.15 4.48 -30.07
C LEU A 37 7.31 5.37 -31.32
N ALA A 38 6.28 6.14 -31.69
CA ALA A 38 6.31 7.07 -32.82
C ALA A 38 6.66 8.52 -32.42
N ALA A 39 7.00 8.77 -31.15
CA ALA A 39 7.38 10.10 -30.70
C ALA A 39 8.79 10.48 -31.21
N PRO A 40 8.97 11.66 -31.82
CA PRO A 40 10.28 12.11 -32.29
C PRO A 40 11.24 12.32 -31.12
N LEU A 41 12.49 11.86 -31.30
CA LEU A 41 13.58 11.98 -30.34
C LEU A 41 13.81 13.46 -29.96
N PRO A 42 13.93 13.77 -28.66
CA PRO A 42 14.30 15.11 -28.22
C PRO A 42 15.74 15.41 -28.67
N THR A 43 15.92 16.53 -29.38
CA THR A 43 17.24 17.07 -29.72
C THR A 43 17.79 17.86 -28.54
N ASP A 44 18.92 17.40 -28.01
CA ASP A 44 19.62 18.03 -26.90
C ASP A 44 20.09 19.44 -27.29
N LYS A 45 19.70 20.44 -26.48
CA LYS A 45 20.33 21.76 -26.48
C LYS A 45 21.13 21.91 -25.20
N GLU A 46 22.46 21.89 -25.35
CA GLU A 46 23.41 22.37 -24.37
C GLU A 46 23.16 23.84 -24.05
N THR A 47 23.05 24.17 -22.76
CA THR A 47 23.39 25.49 -22.25
C THR A 47 24.16 25.33 -20.96
N GLY A 48 25.47 25.53 -21.04
CA GLY A 48 26.31 25.80 -19.87
C GLY A 48 26.11 27.23 -19.39
N VAL A 49 26.20 27.45 -18.08
CA VAL A 49 26.53 28.75 -17.49
C VAL A 49 27.35 28.52 -16.22
N ALA A 50 28.57 29.04 -16.26
CA ALA A 50 29.47 29.22 -15.13
C ALA A 50 29.01 30.39 -14.24
N GLY A 51 29.22 30.30 -12.93
CA GLY A 51 28.91 31.37 -11.98
C GLY A 51 29.61 31.20 -10.64
N LYS A 52 30.84 31.69 -10.57
CA LYS A 52 31.66 31.94 -9.36
C LYS A 52 31.20 33.25 -8.68
N VAL A 53 31.32 33.36 -7.35
CA VAL A 53 31.60 34.59 -6.52
C VAL A 53 31.16 34.33 -5.06
N THR A 54 32.07 34.02 -4.13
CA THR A 54 32.70 34.88 -3.08
C THR A 54 31.79 35.61 -2.07
N HIS A 55 32.01 35.30 -0.78
CA HIS A 55 31.52 35.99 0.43
C HIS A 55 32.12 37.41 0.60
N PRO A 56 31.53 38.28 1.45
CA PRO A 56 32.04 38.39 2.83
C PRO A 56 30.98 38.60 3.93
N ALA A 57 31.40 38.30 5.16
CA ALA A 57 30.68 38.59 6.40
C ALA A 57 30.70 40.09 6.72
N VAL A 58 29.60 40.62 7.24
CA VAL A 58 29.53 41.99 7.80
C VAL A 58 28.84 41.94 9.17
N ILE A 59 29.50 42.62 10.09
CA ILE A 59 29.28 42.73 11.53
C ILE A 59 28.10 43.65 11.84
N SER A 60 27.38 43.32 12.90
CA SER A 60 26.24 44.06 13.46
C SER A 60 26.71 45.25 14.30
N HIS A 61 26.15 46.44 14.08
CA HIS A 61 26.12 47.52 15.08
C HIS A 61 24.84 48.36 14.93
N GLN A 62 24.18 48.57 16.07
CA GLN A 62 23.04 49.47 16.31
C GLN A 62 23.43 50.94 16.15
N SER A 63 22.50 51.78 15.69
CA SER A 63 22.12 53.06 16.31
C SER A 63 20.92 53.71 15.58
N SER A 64 20.14 54.41 16.38
CA SER A 64 18.85 55.10 16.15
C SER A 64 18.93 56.25 15.14
N ASP A 65 17.86 56.49 14.38
CA ASP A 65 17.15 57.79 14.38
C ASP A 65 15.95 57.85 13.42
N SER A 66 15.01 58.73 13.78
CA SER A 66 13.70 58.95 13.15
C SER A 66 13.78 59.67 11.81
N ALA A 67 13.09 59.18 10.77
CA ALA A 67 12.48 60.02 9.72
C ALA A 67 11.48 59.25 8.82
N ARG A 68 10.22 59.64 8.92
CA ARG A 68 9.32 60.09 7.83
C ARG A 68 9.54 59.51 6.41
N GLY A 69 8.61 58.62 6.02
CA GLY A 69 8.00 58.58 4.69
C GLY A 69 8.77 57.91 3.55
N VAL A 70 8.59 56.60 3.34
CA VAL A 70 8.85 55.93 2.07
C VAL A 70 7.88 54.77 1.86
N SER A 71 7.21 54.80 0.71
CA SER A 71 6.61 53.71 -0.08
C SER A 71 6.33 52.38 0.64
N GLY A 72 5.04 52.04 0.73
CA GLY A 72 4.55 50.73 1.14
C GLY A 72 4.97 49.63 0.16
N ALA A 73 6.21 49.18 0.29
CA ALA A 73 6.62 47.87 -0.19
C ALA A 73 5.87 46.84 0.66
N GLN A 74 4.77 46.35 0.10
CA GLN A 74 4.00 45.25 0.63
C GLN A 74 4.92 44.02 0.65
N LEU A 75 5.69 43.89 1.74
CA LEU A 75 6.36 42.66 2.14
C LEU A 75 5.25 41.64 2.33
N GLN A 76 4.87 40.96 1.25
CA GLN A 76 4.10 39.74 1.29
C GLN A 76 4.99 38.72 2.01
N GLY A 77 4.96 38.77 3.34
CA GLY A 77 5.56 37.77 4.19
C GLY A 77 5.04 36.43 3.73
N ARG A 78 5.91 35.63 3.12
CA ARG A 78 5.60 34.23 2.82
C ARG A 78 5.23 33.60 4.14
N VAL A 79 3.94 33.39 4.37
CA VAL A 79 3.46 32.56 5.46
C VAL A 79 4.03 31.17 5.18
N LEU A 80 5.11 30.82 5.87
CA LEU A 80 5.68 29.50 5.80
C LEU A 80 4.60 28.55 6.30
N LYS A 81 3.99 27.79 5.38
CA LYS A 81 3.06 26.72 5.75
C LYS A 81 3.79 25.82 6.76
N PRO A 82 3.22 25.55 7.95
CA PRO A 82 3.86 24.68 8.92
C PRO A 82 4.24 23.36 8.26
N LYS A 83 5.51 22.96 8.40
CA LYS A 83 5.97 21.68 7.87
C LYS A 83 5.26 20.57 8.65
N LEU A 84 4.46 19.78 7.95
CA LEU A 84 3.79 18.63 8.54
C LEU A 84 4.85 17.61 8.98
N THR A 85 4.66 17.02 10.15
CA THR A 85 5.57 16.00 10.72
C THR A 85 4.93 14.62 10.65
N VAL A 86 5.75 13.56 10.66
CA VAL A 86 5.25 12.18 10.67
C VAL A 86 4.63 11.87 12.04
N PRO A 87 3.34 11.53 12.13
CA PRO A 87 2.70 11.16 13.40
C PRO A 87 3.34 9.89 13.98
N THR A 88 3.46 9.83 15.32
CA THR A 88 3.92 8.63 16.03
C THR A 88 2.88 7.51 16.01
N VAL A 89 3.26 6.27 16.32
CA VAL A 89 2.34 5.14 16.46
C VAL A 89 1.17 5.46 17.40
N ALA A 90 1.45 6.08 18.54
CA ALA A 90 0.41 6.49 19.50
C ALA A 90 -0.58 7.52 18.91
N GLN A 91 -0.08 8.47 18.11
CA GLN A 91 -0.93 9.45 17.42
C GLN A 91 -1.75 8.78 16.31
N MET A 92 -1.18 7.85 15.55
CA MET A 92 -1.90 7.12 14.48
C MET A 92 -3.17 6.44 14.99
N LYS A 93 -3.12 5.84 16.18
CA LYS A 93 -4.29 5.18 16.80
C LYS A 93 -5.50 6.11 16.95
N GLN A 94 -5.28 7.42 17.09
CA GLN A 94 -6.36 8.40 17.21
C GLN A 94 -7.14 8.57 15.90
N TYR A 95 -6.51 8.30 14.75
CA TYR A 95 -7.06 8.45 13.41
C TYR A 95 -7.57 7.14 12.81
N LEU A 96 -7.39 6.00 13.48
CA LEU A 96 -7.81 4.68 13.02
C LEU A 96 -9.08 4.19 13.74
N ASN A 97 -9.95 3.52 13.00
CA ASN A 97 -11.17 2.87 13.48
C ASN A 97 -11.10 1.36 13.22
N VAL A 98 -10.62 0.63 14.23
CA VAL A 98 -10.38 -0.82 14.15
C VAL A 98 -11.45 -1.57 14.94
N ALA A 99 -12.35 -2.22 14.24
CA ALA A 99 -13.33 -3.12 14.86
C ALA A 99 -12.75 -4.53 15.06
N PRO A 100 -13.10 -5.23 16.15
CA PRO A 100 -12.66 -6.61 16.38
C PRO A 100 -13.05 -7.54 15.23
N SER A 101 -12.13 -8.42 14.81
CA SER A 101 -12.34 -9.39 13.73
C SER A 101 -12.80 -8.81 12.38
N LYS A 102 -12.48 -7.55 12.10
CA LYS A 102 -12.89 -6.84 10.88
C LYS A 102 -11.74 -6.39 9.99
N LEU A 103 -10.55 -6.95 10.18
CA LEU A 103 -9.35 -6.55 9.44
C LEU A 103 -8.84 -7.65 8.50
N LEU A 104 -8.42 -7.20 7.31
CA LEU A 104 -7.64 -7.95 6.34
C LEU A 104 -6.34 -7.20 6.06
N TYR A 105 -5.22 -7.82 6.39
CA TYR A 105 -3.88 -7.40 6.00
C TYR A 105 -3.54 -7.97 4.62
N TYR A 106 -2.51 -7.43 3.97
CA TYR A 106 -1.99 -8.02 2.74
C TYR A 106 -0.50 -7.77 2.60
N SER A 107 0.17 -8.66 1.88
CA SER A 107 1.55 -8.46 1.41
C SER A 107 1.71 -9.28 0.15
N GLY A 108 2.41 -8.74 -0.85
CA GLY A 108 2.66 -9.44 -2.11
C GLY A 108 3.10 -8.47 -3.22
N PRO A 109 3.37 -8.98 -4.43
CA PRO A 109 3.79 -8.15 -5.56
C PRO A 109 2.71 -7.14 -5.98
N GLY A 110 3.05 -6.24 -6.91
CA GLY A 110 2.16 -5.19 -7.42
C GLY A 110 0.74 -5.68 -7.75
N GLY A 111 -0.26 -4.85 -7.41
CA GLY A 111 -1.69 -5.17 -7.58
C GLY A 111 -2.33 -5.96 -6.43
N TYR A 112 -1.56 -6.36 -5.40
CA TYR A 112 -2.13 -7.04 -4.23
C TYR A 112 -3.06 -6.16 -3.40
N GLU A 113 -2.86 -4.85 -3.39
CA GLU A 113 -3.80 -3.93 -2.74
C GLU A 113 -5.21 -4.07 -3.35
N GLN A 114 -5.34 -4.07 -4.68
CA GLN A 114 -6.63 -4.22 -5.34
C GLN A 114 -7.28 -5.58 -5.02
N LYS A 115 -6.48 -6.66 -5.03
CA LYS A 115 -6.96 -8.00 -4.63
C LYS A 115 -7.41 -8.02 -3.16
N ALA A 116 -6.66 -7.37 -2.27
CA ALA A 116 -6.97 -7.27 -0.86
C ALA A 116 -8.26 -6.49 -0.63
N ARG A 117 -8.45 -5.36 -1.31
CA ARG A 117 -9.69 -4.56 -1.23
C ARG A 117 -10.91 -5.36 -1.69
N GLN A 118 -10.82 -6.03 -2.85
CA GLN A 118 -11.88 -6.92 -3.34
C GLN A 118 -12.19 -8.05 -2.35
N LYS A 119 -11.14 -8.68 -1.80
CA LYS A 119 -11.30 -9.77 -0.85
C LYS A 119 -11.92 -9.30 0.46
N ALA A 120 -11.45 -8.18 1.00
CA ALA A 120 -11.97 -7.56 2.21
C ALA A 120 -13.45 -7.24 2.05
N ALA A 121 -13.84 -6.59 0.94
CA ALA A 121 -15.23 -6.31 0.61
C ALA A 121 -16.09 -7.59 0.57
N SER A 122 -15.61 -8.66 -0.10
CA SER A 122 -16.34 -9.93 -0.18
C SER A 122 -16.54 -10.64 1.17
N MET A 123 -15.73 -10.30 2.18
CA MET A 123 -15.76 -10.89 3.52
C MET A 123 -16.36 -9.92 4.56
N GLY A 124 -16.77 -8.70 4.16
CA GLY A 124 -17.19 -7.67 5.10
C GLY A 124 -16.10 -7.27 6.10
N LEU A 125 -14.84 -7.23 5.63
CA LEU A 125 -13.64 -6.80 6.33
C LEU A 125 -13.15 -5.45 5.76
N LYS A 126 -12.16 -4.86 6.41
CA LYS A 126 -11.48 -3.62 6.02
C LYS A 126 -9.98 -3.84 5.88
N ILE A 127 -9.36 -3.16 4.92
CA ILE A 127 -7.89 -3.00 4.88
C ILE A 127 -7.49 -1.70 5.62
N LEU A 128 -6.19 -1.45 5.81
CA LEU A 128 -5.69 -0.23 6.47
C LEU A 128 -6.27 1.05 5.86
N ASP A 129 -6.35 1.12 4.53
CA ASP A 129 -6.91 2.28 3.82
C ASP A 129 -8.40 2.55 4.15
N ASP A 130 -9.18 1.51 4.46
CA ASP A 130 -10.59 1.65 4.86
C ASP A 130 -10.77 1.87 6.38
N ALA A 131 -9.67 1.80 7.15
CA ALA A 131 -9.66 1.91 8.60
C ALA A 131 -9.47 3.35 9.09
N TRP A 132 -9.15 4.30 8.21
CA TRP A 132 -9.05 5.71 8.59
C TRP A 132 -10.42 6.29 8.99
N LYS A 133 -10.47 7.00 10.12
CA LYS A 133 -11.65 7.80 10.53
C LYS A 133 -11.90 8.94 9.56
N ASP A 134 -10.83 9.57 9.11
CA ASP A 134 -10.83 10.61 8.08
C ASP A 134 -10.02 10.13 6.85
N PRO A 135 -10.68 9.78 5.74
CA PRO A 135 -9.99 9.36 4.50
C PRO A 135 -9.13 10.45 3.85
N SER A 136 -9.21 11.71 4.29
CA SER A 136 -8.34 12.78 3.83
C SER A 136 -6.99 12.82 4.55
N PHE A 137 -6.91 12.25 5.76
CA PHE A 137 -5.70 12.25 6.59
C PHE A 137 -4.45 11.70 5.90
N PRO A 138 -4.44 10.46 5.34
CA PRO A 138 -3.27 9.96 4.61
C PRO A 138 -2.96 10.79 3.36
N ARG A 139 -3.99 11.31 2.67
CA ARG A 139 -3.81 12.14 1.45
C ARG A 139 -3.11 13.47 1.75
N GLN A 140 -3.47 14.12 2.86
CA GLN A 140 -2.81 15.34 3.30
C GLN A 140 -1.31 15.11 3.59
N HIS A 141 -0.97 13.98 4.22
CA HIS A 141 0.41 13.62 4.51
C HIS A 141 1.18 13.27 3.22
N GLN A 142 0.56 12.53 2.31
CA GLN A 142 1.16 12.17 1.01
C GLN A 142 1.54 13.39 0.18
N ALA A 143 0.76 14.47 0.25
CA ALA A 143 1.04 15.72 -0.46
C ALA A 143 2.12 16.59 0.21
N ALA A 144 2.41 16.38 1.50
CA ALA A 144 3.24 17.26 2.31
C ALA A 144 4.60 16.65 2.72
N LEU A 145 4.72 15.32 2.72
CA LEU A 145 5.90 14.60 3.18
C LEU A 145 6.74 14.08 2.00
N ASP A 146 8.05 14.03 2.20
CA ASP A 146 8.97 13.34 1.28
C ASP A 146 8.79 11.81 1.34
N ALA A 147 9.40 11.09 0.39
CA ALA A 147 9.25 9.64 0.27
C ALA A 147 9.70 8.86 1.53
N ALA A 148 10.79 9.27 2.18
CA ALA A 148 11.28 8.59 3.38
C ALA A 148 10.36 8.83 4.57
N SER A 149 9.87 10.06 4.72
CA SER A 149 8.87 10.45 5.72
C SER A 149 7.54 9.72 5.49
N MET A 150 7.09 9.57 4.23
CA MET A 150 5.90 8.78 3.90
C MET A 150 6.07 7.29 4.17
N LYS A 151 7.24 6.72 3.89
CA LYS A 151 7.53 5.35 4.29
C LYS A 151 7.38 5.17 5.80
N LYS A 152 7.91 6.10 6.59
CA LYS A 152 7.78 6.07 8.05
C LYS A 152 6.34 6.29 8.52
N PHE A 153 5.57 7.13 7.83
CA PHE A 153 4.14 7.31 8.07
C PHE A 153 3.39 5.98 7.94
N TRP A 154 3.61 5.25 6.84
CA TRP A 154 2.95 3.95 6.62
C TRP A 154 3.45 2.88 7.57
N ASP A 155 4.75 2.83 7.87
CA ASP A 155 5.32 1.93 8.89
C ASP A 155 4.61 2.16 10.25
N ASN A 156 4.46 3.42 10.69
CA ASN A 156 3.79 3.75 11.95
C ASN A 156 2.29 3.42 11.94
N ALA A 157 1.61 3.59 10.80
CA ALA A 157 0.20 3.25 10.65
C ALA A 157 -0.03 1.72 10.70
N SER A 158 0.84 0.94 10.05
CA SER A 158 0.84 -0.53 10.07
C SER A 158 1.11 -1.10 11.46
N GLU A 159 2.06 -0.53 12.21
CA GLU A 159 2.30 -0.91 13.60
C GLU A 159 1.09 -0.57 14.49
N ALA A 160 0.54 0.66 14.35
CA ALA A 160 -0.64 1.09 15.12
C ALA A 160 -1.87 0.19 14.90
N ILE A 161 -2.17 -0.18 13.65
CA ILE A 161 -3.31 -1.05 13.34
C ILE A 161 -3.10 -2.49 13.87
N ALA A 162 -1.86 -3.00 13.88
CA ALA A 162 -1.52 -4.28 14.48
C ALA A 162 -1.67 -4.28 16.01
N GLU A 163 -1.27 -3.21 16.69
CA GLU A 163 -1.50 -3.03 18.13
C GLU A 163 -2.98 -2.92 18.50
N MET A 164 -3.78 -2.28 17.63
CA MET A 164 -5.23 -2.10 17.84
C MET A 164 -6.06 -3.34 17.49
N SER A 165 -5.48 -4.28 16.74
CA SER A 165 -6.16 -5.48 16.28
C SER A 165 -6.64 -6.38 17.42
N SER A 166 -7.75 -7.08 17.19
CA SER A 166 -8.28 -8.07 18.14
C SER A 166 -9.16 -9.11 17.45
N GLY A 167 -9.30 -10.27 18.09
CA GLY A 167 -10.08 -11.40 17.59
C GLY A 167 -9.40 -12.14 16.44
N THR A 168 -10.16 -12.47 15.40
CA THR A 168 -9.67 -13.17 14.20
C THR A 168 -9.24 -12.18 13.13
N ILE A 169 -7.98 -12.23 12.75
CA ILE A 169 -7.40 -11.39 11.71
C ILE A 169 -7.19 -12.21 10.45
N TYR A 170 -7.39 -11.59 9.29
CA TYR A 170 -7.12 -12.20 8.00
C TYR A 170 -5.89 -11.54 7.37
N VAL A 171 -5.13 -12.31 6.60
CA VAL A 171 -4.03 -11.78 5.79
C VAL A 171 -4.05 -12.42 4.40
N LEU A 172 -4.01 -11.60 3.35
CA LEU A 172 -3.88 -12.06 1.98
C LEU A 172 -2.40 -12.09 1.60
N LEU A 173 -1.86 -13.29 1.38
CA LEU A 173 -0.44 -13.54 1.08
C LEU A 173 -0.32 -14.38 -0.20
N PRO A 174 0.83 -14.31 -0.91
CA PRO A 174 1.04 -15.08 -2.12
C PRO A 174 0.82 -16.58 -1.92
N ALA A 175 0.32 -17.26 -2.95
CA ALA A 175 -0.03 -18.68 -2.87
C ALA A 175 1.18 -19.59 -2.55
N ASN A 176 2.39 -19.16 -2.91
CA ASN A 176 3.65 -19.86 -2.68
C ASN A 176 4.23 -19.63 -1.27
N THR A 177 3.71 -18.68 -0.50
CA THR A 177 4.05 -18.56 0.93
C THR A 177 3.51 -19.80 1.66
N VAL A 178 4.25 -20.38 2.61
CA VAL A 178 3.79 -21.52 3.43
C VAL A 178 4.04 -21.20 4.89
N GLY A 179 3.02 -21.39 5.75
CA GLY A 179 3.11 -21.03 7.16
C GLY A 179 3.54 -19.58 7.35
N THR A 180 4.65 -19.39 8.06
CA THR A 180 5.24 -18.07 8.40
C THR A 180 6.49 -17.72 7.60
N ASN A 181 6.77 -18.44 6.50
CA ASN A 181 7.92 -18.13 5.64
C ASN A 181 7.59 -16.96 4.69
N PHE A 182 7.51 -15.76 5.25
CA PHE A 182 7.15 -14.53 4.54
C PHE A 182 8.33 -13.94 3.77
N HIS A 183 8.06 -13.13 2.75
CA HIS A 183 9.09 -12.35 2.08
C HIS A 183 9.72 -11.37 3.09
N PRO A 184 11.05 -11.44 3.31
CA PRO A 184 11.73 -10.58 4.27
C PRO A 184 11.68 -9.11 3.84
N GLY A 185 11.72 -8.19 4.80
CA GLY A 185 11.75 -6.75 4.56
C GLY A 185 10.39 -6.10 4.29
N THR A 186 9.37 -6.88 3.91
CA THR A 186 7.99 -6.40 3.77
C THR A 186 7.45 -5.81 5.08
N VAL A 187 6.55 -4.83 4.98
CA VAL A 187 5.86 -4.24 6.15
C VAL A 187 5.20 -5.32 7.00
N TRP A 188 4.56 -6.29 6.35
CA TRP A 188 3.99 -7.47 7.01
C TRP A 188 5.03 -8.24 7.85
N SER A 189 6.16 -8.63 7.24
CA SER A 189 7.18 -9.44 7.94
C SER A 189 7.92 -8.67 9.04
N ARG A 190 8.16 -7.38 8.84
CA ARG A 190 9.00 -6.55 9.70
C ARG A 190 8.24 -5.92 10.87
N LEU A 191 6.98 -5.53 10.65
CA LEU A 191 6.21 -4.73 11.60
C LEU A 191 4.93 -5.44 12.04
N GLU A 192 4.05 -5.75 11.10
CA GLU A 192 2.68 -6.16 11.43
C GLU A 192 2.65 -7.55 12.06
N TRP A 193 3.36 -8.53 11.48
CA TRP A 193 3.35 -9.89 11.99
C TRP A 193 3.95 -10.02 13.40
N PRO A 194 5.16 -9.49 13.69
CA PRO A 194 5.70 -9.51 15.06
C PRO A 194 4.79 -8.83 16.07
N GLU A 195 4.14 -7.73 15.70
CA GLU A 195 3.23 -7.01 16.59
C GLU A 195 1.93 -7.80 16.84
N LEU A 196 1.36 -8.38 15.79
CA LEU A 196 0.23 -9.30 15.91
C LEU A 196 0.57 -10.51 16.78
N GLN A 197 1.81 -11.00 16.79
CA GLN A 197 2.23 -12.09 17.67
C GLN A 197 2.21 -11.67 19.14
N ARG A 198 2.76 -10.49 19.47
CA ARG A 198 2.80 -9.92 20.83
C ARG A 198 1.41 -9.52 21.35
N ASN A 199 0.51 -9.13 20.45
CA ASN A 199 -0.83 -8.72 20.81
C ASN A 199 -1.70 -9.92 21.24
N SER A 200 -1.94 -10.04 22.56
CA SER A 200 -2.76 -11.11 23.17
C SER A 200 -4.25 -11.02 22.84
N LYS A 201 -4.73 -9.84 22.38
CA LYS A 201 -6.12 -9.66 21.94
C LYS A 201 -6.39 -10.34 20.60
N VAL A 202 -5.33 -10.63 19.83
CA VAL A 202 -5.42 -11.37 18.56
C VAL A 202 -5.36 -12.87 18.85
N THR A 203 -6.52 -13.52 18.75
CA THR A 203 -6.69 -14.94 19.08
C THR A 203 -6.40 -15.86 17.90
N LYS A 204 -6.55 -15.37 16.67
CA LYS A 204 -6.36 -16.15 15.46
C LYS A 204 -5.89 -15.29 14.29
N VAL A 205 -4.96 -15.81 13.49
CA VAL A 205 -4.61 -15.21 12.20
C VAL A 205 -4.79 -16.24 11.10
N ILE A 206 -5.59 -15.88 10.10
CA ILE A 206 -5.95 -16.73 8.96
C ILE A 206 -5.35 -16.13 7.69
N LYS A 207 -4.42 -16.85 7.10
CA LYS A 207 -3.92 -16.58 5.76
C LYS A 207 -4.95 -17.00 4.73
N VAL A 208 -5.17 -16.14 3.76
CA VAL A 208 -6.11 -16.31 2.66
C VAL A 208 -5.33 -16.34 1.35
N ASN A 209 -5.56 -17.36 0.53
CA ASN A 209 -4.97 -17.43 -0.79
C ASN A 209 -5.68 -16.44 -1.74
N PRO A 210 -4.96 -15.61 -2.50
CA PRO A 210 -5.56 -14.64 -3.43
C PRO A 210 -6.25 -15.29 -4.62
N ASP A 211 -5.84 -16.49 -5.02
CA ASP A 211 -6.21 -17.11 -6.29
C ASP A 211 -7.25 -18.24 -6.12
N ASN A 212 -7.59 -18.61 -4.88
CA ASN A 212 -8.59 -19.64 -4.59
C ASN A 212 -9.23 -19.46 -3.21
N SER A 213 -10.12 -20.39 -2.82
CA SER A 213 -10.82 -20.35 -1.54
C SER A 213 -10.03 -20.92 -0.36
N LYS A 214 -8.77 -21.35 -0.55
CA LYS A 214 -7.98 -21.96 0.51
C LYS A 214 -7.61 -20.94 1.57
N GLN A 215 -7.69 -21.38 2.81
CA GLN A 215 -7.29 -20.63 4.00
C GLN A 215 -6.39 -21.50 4.87
N GLU A 216 -5.45 -20.86 5.56
CA GLU A 216 -4.48 -21.49 6.44
C GLU A 216 -4.44 -20.72 7.76
N VAL A 217 -4.60 -21.42 8.89
CA VAL A 217 -4.41 -20.78 10.19
C VAL A 217 -2.90 -20.70 10.47
N ILE A 218 -2.39 -19.48 10.65
CA ILE A 218 -0.95 -19.23 10.89
C ILE A 218 -0.65 -18.76 12.32
N LYS A 219 -1.68 -18.36 13.10
CA LYS A 219 -1.63 -18.13 14.55
C LYS A 219 -2.94 -18.59 15.19
N GLY A 220 -2.88 -19.16 16.39
CA GLY A 220 -4.03 -19.60 17.19
C GLY A 220 -4.35 -21.09 17.06
N ALA A 221 -5.50 -21.51 17.61
CA ALA A 221 -5.93 -22.91 17.55
C ALA A 221 -6.08 -23.38 16.08
N GLY A 222 -5.41 -24.47 15.74
CA GLY A 222 -5.31 -25.00 14.37
C GLY A 222 -4.12 -24.47 13.57
N ALA A 223 -3.24 -23.64 14.15
CA ALA A 223 -1.96 -23.31 13.52
C ALA A 223 -1.10 -24.58 13.42
N GLY A 224 -0.48 -24.80 12.25
CA GLY A 224 0.39 -25.96 12.01
C GLY A 224 -0.34 -27.29 11.73
N SER A 225 -1.66 -27.40 11.99
CA SER A 225 -2.45 -28.50 11.44
C SER A 225 -2.60 -28.27 9.95
N ARG A 226 -1.69 -28.85 9.14
CA ARG A 226 -1.83 -28.92 7.69
C ARG A 226 -3.26 -29.34 7.41
N SER A 227 -4.05 -28.47 6.77
CA SER A 227 -5.32 -28.86 6.19
C SER A 227 -5.03 -30.13 5.40
N ARG A 228 -5.51 -31.27 5.90
CA ARG A 228 -5.40 -32.57 5.24
C ARG A 228 -6.31 -32.50 4.02
N SER A 229 -5.90 -31.71 3.03
CA SER A 229 -6.42 -31.84 1.68
C SER A 229 -6.08 -33.26 1.23
N PRO A 230 -7.03 -34.00 0.65
CA PRO A 230 -6.78 -35.36 0.17
C PRO A 230 -5.57 -35.30 -0.77
N SER A 231 -4.54 -36.08 -0.45
CA SER A 231 -3.29 -36.10 -1.20
C SER A 231 -3.58 -36.41 -2.68
N PRO A 232 -3.34 -35.48 -3.62
CA PRO A 232 -3.41 -35.79 -5.03
C PRO A 232 -2.18 -36.66 -5.34
N LYS A 233 -2.42 -37.92 -5.69
CA LYS A 233 -1.37 -38.82 -6.21
C LYS A 233 -0.76 -38.20 -7.46
N GLY A 234 0.46 -37.68 -7.34
CA GLY A 234 1.47 -37.60 -8.39
C GLY A 234 1.38 -36.42 -9.36
N ARG A 235 2.42 -35.57 -9.35
CA ARG A 235 3.34 -35.33 -10.50
C ARG A 235 4.22 -34.08 -10.24
N GLY A 236 5.53 -34.32 -10.25
CA GLY A 236 6.51 -33.55 -11.05
C GLY A 236 6.73 -32.06 -10.77
N LYS A 237 7.81 -31.76 -10.04
CA LYS A 237 8.93 -30.84 -10.36
C LYS A 237 8.63 -29.58 -11.20
N ALA A 238 8.94 -28.41 -10.64
CA ALA A 238 9.85 -27.42 -11.24
C ALA A 238 10.18 -26.31 -10.22
N ARG A 239 11.47 -26.18 -9.91
CA ARG A 239 12.06 -25.10 -9.12
C ARG A 239 12.39 -23.97 -10.10
N ARG A 240 11.88 -22.77 -9.87
CA ARG A 240 12.39 -21.54 -10.47
C ARG A 240 12.65 -20.56 -9.35
N ASP A 241 13.93 -20.26 -9.20
CA ASP A 241 14.46 -19.22 -8.34
C ASP A 241 14.08 -17.88 -9.01
N PHE A 242 13.35 -17.05 -8.28
CA PHE A 242 12.94 -15.71 -8.70
C PHE A 242 13.36 -14.78 -7.58
N GLU A 243 14.61 -14.31 -7.66
CA GLU A 243 15.06 -13.11 -6.97
C GLU A 243 14.61 -11.94 -7.84
N ASP A 244 13.67 -11.15 -7.34
CA ASP A 244 13.41 -9.82 -7.85
C ASP A 244 13.05 -8.91 -6.66
N ASP A 245 13.80 -7.83 -6.57
CA ASP A 245 13.65 -6.72 -5.65
C ASP A 245 12.22 -6.17 -5.68
N ILE A 246 11.54 -6.24 -4.53
CA ILE A 246 10.33 -5.45 -4.29
C ILE A 246 10.56 -4.57 -3.07
N LEU A 247 11.23 -3.44 -3.31
CA LEU A 247 10.83 -2.21 -2.64
C LEU A 247 9.45 -1.84 -3.22
N TYR A 248 8.45 -1.65 -2.37
CA TYR A 248 7.59 -0.45 -2.31
C TYR A 248 6.51 -0.67 -1.24
N VAL A 249 6.10 0.46 -0.67
CA VAL A 249 5.22 0.65 0.50
C VAL A 249 3.81 0.12 0.26
#